data_AF-A0A8S3E7G0-F1
#
_entry.id   AF-A0A8S3E7G0-F1
#
_cell.length_a   1.000
_cell.length_b   1.000
_cell.length_c   1.000
_cell.angle_alpha   90.00
_cell.angle_beta   90.00
_cell.angle_gamma   90.00
#
_symmetry.space_group_name_H-M   'P 1'
#
loop_
_entity.id
_entity.type
_entity.pdbx_description
1 polymer ?
#
loop_
_entity_poly.entity_id
_entity_poly.type
_entity_poly.pdbx_seq_one_letter_code
_entity_poly.pdbx_strand_id
1 'polypeptide(L)'
;MEILLAVVFLKDLFILSFPKKVMYGGRAIDNYDRTVLNTYMNEYMGDFIFDTFQPFYFHRTEETAYYIPTANKEQAPLSGLPIKEAALEYIESLPLTNTPEVFGLHPNAEIGYYTKAARDLWEQLIELQPQSAEASGGMSRDEYIDNTASDIFKRIPQPYDTVKVWKKFGGEAISPTSVVLLQELDRFNILASTMSKSL
;
A
#
# COMPACT_ATOMS: atom_id res chain seq x y z
N MET A 1 13.89 -5.30 9.48
CA MET A 1 14.55 -5.19 10.80
C MET A 1 13.57 -5.14 11.97
N GLU A 2 12.54 -4.28 11.97
CA GLU A 2 11.60 -4.21 13.10
C GLU A 2 10.74 -5.48 13.32
N ILE A 3 10.42 -6.21 12.25
CA ILE A 3 9.57 -7.42 12.34
C ILE A 3 10.30 -8.56 13.06
N LEU A 4 11.58 -8.80 12.77
CA LEU A 4 12.36 -9.85 13.45
C LEU A 4 12.64 -9.49 14.92
N LEU A 5 12.90 -8.22 15.23
CA LEU A 5 13.07 -7.78 16.62
C LEU A 5 11.78 -7.94 17.43
N ALA A 6 10.61 -7.69 16.81
CA ALA A 6 9.32 -7.89 17.45
C ALA A 6 9.09 -9.36 17.81
N VAL A 7 9.42 -10.29 16.91
CA VAL A 7 9.25 -11.74 17.14
C VAL A 7 10.10 -12.25 18.32
N VAL A 8 11.34 -11.76 18.46
CA VAL A 8 12.25 -12.18 19.53
C VAL A 8 11.84 -11.59 20.90
N PHE A 9 11.35 -10.35 20.93
CA PHE A 9 10.91 -9.69 22.17
C PHE A 9 9.52 -10.12 22.68
N LEU A 10 8.72 -10.81 21.86
CA LEU A 10 7.35 -11.23 22.20
C LEU A 10 7.27 -12.48 23.09
N LYS A 11 8.40 -13.08 23.47
CA LYS A 11 8.47 -14.33 24.24
C LYS A 11 7.86 -14.26 25.65
N ASP A 12 7.84 -13.07 26.27
CA ASP A 12 7.50 -12.95 27.70
C ASP A 12 6.11 -12.34 27.99
N LEU A 13 5.37 -11.85 26.98
CA LEU A 13 4.14 -11.06 27.26
C LEU A 13 2.86 -11.48 26.50
N PHE A 14 2.91 -12.41 25.54
CA PHE A 14 1.82 -12.58 24.58
C PHE A 14 1.13 -13.96 24.54
N ILE A 15 1.47 -14.89 25.44
CA ILE A 15 0.77 -16.18 25.55
C ILE A 15 -0.41 -16.05 26.52
N LEU A 16 -1.46 -15.31 26.13
CA LEU A 16 -2.79 -15.37 26.74
C LEU A 16 -3.72 -14.53 25.88
N SER A 17 -4.45 -15.18 24.96
CA SER A 17 -5.79 -14.90 24.34
C SER A 17 -6.33 -13.45 24.17
N PHE A 18 -5.57 -12.42 24.48
CA PHE A 18 -6.04 -11.09 24.87
C PHE A 18 -5.01 -10.00 24.52
N PRO A 19 -4.41 -9.99 23.31
CA PRO A 19 -4.02 -8.68 22.78
C PRO A 19 -4.13 -8.49 21.25
N LYS A 20 -4.60 -9.46 20.45
CA LYS A 20 -4.57 -9.31 18.97
C LYS A 20 -5.35 -8.09 18.46
N LYS A 21 -6.59 -7.92 18.96
CA LYS A 21 -7.48 -6.82 18.55
C LYS A 21 -7.30 -5.54 19.35
N VAL A 22 -6.78 -5.63 20.58
CA VAL A 22 -6.66 -4.48 21.49
C VAL A 22 -5.34 -3.73 21.30
N MET A 23 -4.23 -4.43 21.03
CA MET A 23 -2.92 -3.78 20.86
C MET A 23 -2.74 -3.15 19.47
N TYR A 24 -3.33 -3.76 18.43
CA TYR A 24 -3.21 -3.30 17.04
C TYR A 24 -4.51 -2.75 16.43
N GLY A 25 -5.68 -3.11 16.97
CA GLY A 25 -6.97 -2.73 16.39
C GLY A 25 -7.40 -1.27 16.62
N GLY A 26 -6.69 -0.54 17.49
CA GLY A 26 -6.81 0.92 17.60
C GLY A 26 -6.02 1.69 16.53
N ARG A 27 -5.05 1.06 15.87
CA ARG A 27 -4.25 1.65 14.78
C ARG A 27 -4.76 1.25 13.40
N ALA A 28 -5.23 0.01 13.26
CA ALA A 28 -5.90 -0.47 12.05
C ALA A 28 -7.40 -0.12 12.09
N ILE A 29 -7.78 0.90 11.32
CA ILE A 29 -9.16 1.40 11.23
C ILE A 29 -9.96 0.54 10.24
N ASP A 30 -9.35 0.13 9.12
CA ASP A 30 -10.02 -0.63 8.07
C ASP A 30 -10.13 -2.14 8.40
N ASN A 31 -11.22 -2.76 7.92
CA ASN A 31 -11.47 -4.18 8.10
C ASN A 31 -10.53 -5.05 7.25
N TYR A 32 -10.07 -4.57 6.09
CA TYR A 32 -9.09 -5.30 5.29
C TYR A 32 -7.73 -5.33 5.99
N ASP A 33 -7.25 -4.20 6.51
CA ASP A 33 -6.01 -4.15 7.31
C ASP A 33 -6.05 -5.09 8.51
N ARG A 34 -7.19 -5.15 9.20
CA ARG A 34 -7.39 -6.08 10.33
C ARG A 34 -7.34 -7.53 9.89
N THR A 35 -7.88 -7.84 8.71
CA THR A 35 -7.87 -9.20 8.16
C THR A 35 -6.44 -9.61 7.84
N VAL A 36 -5.70 -8.76 7.14
CA VAL A 36 -4.28 -8.98 6.81
C VAL A 36 -3.48 -9.18 8.10
N LEU A 37 -3.60 -8.28 9.08
CA LEU A 37 -2.88 -8.39 10.35
C LEU A 37 -3.18 -9.70 11.08
N ASN A 38 -4.44 -10.13 11.11
CA ASN A 38 -4.81 -11.41 11.72
C ASN A 38 -4.20 -12.61 10.99
N THR A 39 -4.16 -12.58 9.65
CA THR A 39 -3.50 -13.61 8.84
C THR A 39 -2.01 -13.69 9.17
N TYR A 40 -1.29 -12.56 9.16
CA TYR A 40 0.13 -12.49 9.55
C TYR A 40 0.35 -13.02 10.97
N MET A 41 -0.50 -12.65 11.93
CA MET A 41 -0.36 -13.10 13.31
C MET A 41 -0.60 -14.60 13.47
N ASN A 42 -1.52 -15.20 12.71
CA ASN A 42 -1.74 -16.64 12.77
C ASN A 42 -0.62 -17.43 12.06
N GLU A 43 -0.08 -16.88 10.96
CA GLU A 43 1.01 -17.48 10.19
C GLU A 43 2.38 -17.41 10.88
N TYR A 44 2.59 -16.44 11.77
CA TYR A 44 3.89 -16.25 12.44
C TYR A 44 3.87 -16.48 13.96
N MET A 45 2.70 -16.56 14.59
CA MET A 45 2.55 -16.74 16.06
C MET A 45 1.63 -17.92 16.39
N GLY A 46 1.89 -19.08 15.79
CA GLY A 46 1.23 -20.34 16.13
C GLY A 46 2.16 -21.32 16.82
N ASP A 47 1.61 -22.35 17.45
CA ASP A 47 2.37 -23.33 18.26
C ASP A 47 3.41 -24.12 17.42
N PHE A 48 3.21 -24.19 16.10
CA PHE A 48 4.14 -24.84 15.16
C PHE A 48 5.54 -24.20 15.14
N ILE A 49 5.70 -22.94 15.58
CA ILE A 49 7.02 -22.29 15.61
C ILE A 49 7.98 -22.94 16.62
N PHE A 50 7.45 -23.71 17.56
CA PHE A 50 8.22 -24.40 18.60
C PHE A 50 8.36 -25.90 18.34
N ASP A 51 7.90 -26.41 17.19
CA ASP A 51 8.04 -27.82 16.85
C ASP A 51 9.52 -28.16 16.56
N THR A 52 10.07 -29.09 17.35
CA THR A 52 11.44 -29.57 17.19
C THR A 52 11.60 -30.52 16.01
N PHE A 53 10.51 -31.16 15.55
CA PHE A 53 10.52 -32.13 14.45
C PHE A 53 10.36 -31.46 13.08
N GLN A 54 9.73 -30.28 13.03
CA GLN A 54 9.59 -29.47 11.81
C GLN A 54 10.01 -28.03 12.08
N PRO A 55 11.29 -27.69 11.82
CA PRO A 55 11.78 -26.33 12.01
C PRO A 55 11.04 -25.34 11.11
N PHE A 56 10.48 -24.29 11.72
CA PHE A 56 9.79 -23.22 11.01
C PHE A 56 10.78 -22.23 10.38
N TYR A 57 10.55 -21.90 9.11
CA TYR A 57 11.29 -20.86 8.38
C TYR A 57 10.31 -19.77 7.95
N PHE A 58 10.62 -18.51 8.24
CA PHE A 58 9.84 -17.36 7.77
C PHE A 58 9.91 -17.22 6.25
N HIS A 59 11.10 -17.47 5.70
CA HIS A 59 11.35 -17.51 4.26
C HIS A 59 12.63 -18.32 4.02
N ARG A 60 12.66 -19.12 2.95
CA ARG A 60 13.83 -19.92 2.58
C ARG A 60 14.08 -19.78 1.10
N THR A 61 15.19 -19.14 0.77
CA THR A 61 15.76 -19.09 -0.58
C THR A 61 16.97 -20.04 -0.63
N GLU A 62 17.54 -20.25 -1.82
CA GLU A 62 18.79 -21.02 -1.99
C GLU A 62 19.97 -20.37 -1.25
N GLU A 63 19.96 -19.04 -1.13
CA GLU A 63 21.07 -18.24 -0.57
C GLU A 63 20.87 -17.86 0.91
N THR A 64 19.63 -17.76 1.38
CA THR A 64 19.35 -17.27 2.74
C THR A 64 18.10 -17.94 3.32
N ALA A 65 18.23 -18.42 4.56
CA ALA A 65 17.12 -18.95 5.33
C ALA A 65 16.85 -18.03 6.53
N TYR A 66 15.63 -17.51 6.60
CA TYR A 66 15.12 -16.73 7.73
C TYR A 66 14.44 -17.69 8.70
N TYR A 67 15.05 -17.92 9.85
CA TYR A 67 14.52 -18.78 10.90
C TYR A 67 14.70 -18.13 12.26
N ILE A 68 13.96 -18.61 13.25
CA ILE A 68 14.20 -18.22 14.65
C ILE A 68 15.46 -18.96 15.09
N PRO A 69 16.53 -18.29 15.54
CA PRO A 69 17.64 -18.96 16.19
C PRO A 69 17.12 -19.68 17.44
N THR A 70 16.76 -20.95 17.30
CA THR A 70 16.17 -21.71 18.38
C THR A 70 17.23 -21.93 19.45
N ALA A 71 16.83 -21.68 20.69
CA ALA A 71 17.51 -22.10 21.91
C ALA A 71 17.48 -23.64 22.07
N ASN A 72 17.83 -24.39 21.03
CA ASN A 72 18.05 -25.82 21.13
C ASN A 72 19.37 -26.00 21.85
N LYS A 73 19.32 -26.47 23.11
CA LYS A 73 20.53 -26.77 23.91
C LYS A 73 21.48 -27.75 23.20
N GLU A 74 20.99 -28.51 22.22
CA GLU A 74 21.75 -29.53 21.48
C GLU A 74 22.33 -29.03 20.15
N GLN A 75 21.80 -27.92 19.61
CA GLN A 75 22.46 -27.11 18.59
C GLN A 75 22.83 -25.81 19.29
N ALA A 76 23.91 -25.88 20.08
CA ALA A 76 24.49 -24.72 20.74
C ALA A 76 24.46 -23.51 19.79
N PRO A 77 24.22 -22.28 20.28
CA PRO A 77 24.57 -21.11 19.48
C PRO A 77 25.99 -21.34 18.99
N LEU A 78 26.23 -21.07 17.70
CA LEU A 78 27.51 -21.30 17.00
C LEU A 78 28.75 -20.85 17.81
N SER A 79 28.53 -20.00 18.82
CA SER A 79 29.46 -19.29 19.68
C SER A 79 29.33 -19.55 21.21
N GLY A 80 28.39 -20.37 21.72
CA GLY A 80 28.23 -20.60 23.17
C GLY A 80 27.75 -19.38 24.00
N LEU A 81 27.29 -18.32 23.32
CA LEU A 81 26.85 -17.04 23.89
C LEU A 81 25.41 -17.10 24.44
N PRO A 82 25.01 -16.21 25.37
CA PRO A 82 23.63 -16.07 25.80
C PRO A 82 22.69 -15.80 24.60
N ILE A 83 21.45 -16.31 24.69
CA ILE A 83 20.45 -16.33 23.60
C ILE A 83 20.28 -14.97 22.91
N LYS A 84 20.39 -13.88 23.68
CA LYS A 84 20.27 -12.51 23.16
C LYS A 84 21.41 -12.14 22.20
N GLU A 85 22.64 -12.51 22.54
CA GLU A 85 23.84 -12.19 21.75
C GLU A 85 23.89 -13.04 20.49
N ALA A 86 23.54 -14.33 20.59
CA ALA A 86 23.40 -15.20 19.42
C ALA A 86 22.30 -14.72 18.44
N ALA A 87 21.20 -14.18 18.96
CA ALA A 87 20.15 -13.59 18.12
C ALA A 87 20.62 -12.30 17.43
N LEU A 88 21.40 -11.47 18.12
CA LEU A 88 21.98 -10.26 17.52
C LEU A 88 22.99 -10.59 16.42
N GLU A 89 23.90 -11.52 16.68
CA GLU A 89 24.88 -12.01 15.70
C GLU A 89 24.19 -12.58 14.45
N TYR A 90 23.11 -13.35 14.64
CA TYR A 90 22.30 -13.84 13.53
C TYR A 90 21.64 -12.69 12.74
N ILE A 91 21.05 -11.70 13.42
CA ILE A 91 20.43 -10.55 12.76
C ILE A 91 21.47 -9.75 11.96
N GLU A 92 22.68 -9.59 12.47
CA GLU A 92 23.78 -8.93 11.77
C GLU A 92 24.29 -9.73 10.57
N SER A 93 24.17 -11.06 10.60
CA SER A 93 24.55 -11.92 9.46
C SER A 93 23.57 -11.89 8.29
N LEU A 94 22.35 -11.35 8.48
CA LEU A 94 21.33 -11.29 7.44
C LEU A 94 21.65 -10.24 6.37
N PRO A 95 21.25 -10.47 5.11
CA PRO A 95 21.49 -9.50 4.04
C PRO A 95 20.73 -8.19 4.29
N LEU A 96 21.39 -7.05 4.01
CA LEU A 96 20.75 -5.73 4.13
C LEU A 96 19.63 -5.56 3.10
N THR A 97 19.79 -6.13 1.90
CA THR A 97 18.81 -6.09 0.83
C THR A 97 17.95 -7.35 0.87
N ASN A 98 16.65 -7.16 1.08
CA ASN A 98 15.68 -8.25 1.23
C ASN A 98 14.71 -8.20 0.05
N THR A 99 14.39 -9.35 -0.54
CA THR A 99 13.37 -9.44 -1.59
C THR A 99 11.97 -9.28 -0.99
N PRO A 100 10.98 -8.79 -1.77
CA PRO A 100 9.59 -8.63 -1.28
C PRO A 100 8.97 -9.93 -0.75
N GLU A 101 9.43 -11.07 -1.26
CA GLU A 101 8.94 -12.40 -0.88
C GLU A 101 9.21 -12.74 0.59
N VAL A 102 10.26 -12.16 1.18
CA VAL A 102 10.55 -12.29 2.62
C VAL A 102 9.40 -11.73 3.47
N PHE A 103 8.66 -10.75 2.94
CA PHE A 103 7.49 -10.15 3.59
C PHE A 103 6.17 -10.81 3.17
N GLY A 104 6.20 -11.88 2.37
CA GLY A 104 5.01 -12.51 1.80
C GLY A 104 4.40 -11.73 0.64
N LEU A 105 5.15 -10.82 0.02
CA LEU A 105 4.70 -10.03 -1.13
C LEU A 105 5.17 -10.66 -2.44
N HIS A 106 4.39 -10.46 -3.49
CA HIS A 106 4.76 -10.86 -4.85
C HIS A 106 5.97 -10.02 -5.33
N PRO A 107 6.94 -10.59 -6.10
CA PRO A 107 8.13 -9.86 -6.57
C PRO A 107 7.80 -8.57 -7.34
N ASN A 108 6.67 -8.51 -8.06
CA ASN A 108 6.19 -7.29 -8.72
C ASN A 108 5.99 -6.08 -7.79
N ALA A 109 5.87 -6.26 -6.47
CA ALA A 109 5.77 -5.16 -5.52
C ALA A 109 7.01 -4.24 -5.58
N GLU A 110 8.18 -4.81 -5.84
CA GLU A 110 9.43 -4.07 -5.98
C GLU A 110 9.45 -3.16 -7.21
N ILE A 111 8.89 -3.62 -8.34
CA ILE A 111 8.76 -2.82 -9.56
C ILE A 111 7.93 -1.57 -9.27
N GLY A 112 6.80 -1.72 -8.57
CA GLY A 112 5.94 -0.60 -8.20
C GLY A 112 6.66 0.41 -7.30
N TYR A 113 7.40 -0.10 -6.31
CA TYR A 113 8.20 0.72 -5.41
C TYR A 113 9.27 1.54 -6.14
N TYR A 114 10.11 0.90 -6.96
CA TYR A 114 11.16 1.61 -7.71
C TYR A 114 10.60 2.58 -8.73
N THR A 115 9.50 2.22 -9.40
CA THR A 115 8.86 3.13 -10.35
C THR A 115 8.35 4.39 -9.64
N LYS A 116 7.78 4.24 -8.44
CA LYS A 116 7.34 5.38 -7.63
C LYS A 116 8.53 6.21 -7.16
N ALA A 117 9.55 5.59 -6.57
CA ALA A 117 10.75 6.28 -6.10
C ALA A 117 11.45 7.06 -7.23
N ALA A 118 11.51 6.49 -8.44
CA ALA A 118 12.02 7.19 -9.61
C ALA A 118 11.16 8.41 -9.96
N ARG A 119 9.83 8.28 -10.01
CA ARG A 119 8.93 9.41 -10.27
C ARG A 119 9.08 10.52 -9.25
N ASP A 120 9.14 10.17 -7.96
CA ASP A 120 9.31 11.13 -6.88
C ASP A 120 10.65 11.88 -7.01
N LEU A 121 11.72 11.17 -7.41
CA LEU A 121 13.03 11.79 -7.70
C LEU A 121 12.96 12.74 -8.90
N TRP A 122 12.26 12.37 -9.97
CA TRP A 122 12.08 13.22 -11.14
C TRP A 122 11.27 14.48 -10.82
N GLU A 123 10.22 14.35 -10.01
CA GLU A 123 9.40 15.48 -9.55
C GLU A 123 10.26 16.46 -8.74
N GLN A 124 11.03 15.96 -7.77
CA GLN A 124 11.98 16.77 -6.99
C GLN A 124 13.04 17.44 -7.86
N LEU A 125 13.55 16.75 -8.89
CA LEU A 125 14.52 17.31 -9.82
C LEU A 125 13.92 18.48 -10.62
N ILE A 126 12.66 18.35 -11.06
CA ILE A 126 11.94 19.40 -11.78
C ILE A 126 11.67 20.60 -10.86
N GLU A 127 11.31 20.37 -9.60
CA GLU A 127 11.12 21.44 -8.62
C GLU A 127 12.39 22.26 -8.36
N LEU A 128 13.56 21.61 -8.41
CA LEU A 128 14.86 22.26 -8.26
C LEU A 128 15.32 23.00 -9.52
N GLN A 129 14.67 22.80 -10.67
CA GLN A 129 15.08 23.43 -11.91
C GLN A 129 14.84 24.95 -11.87
N PRO A 130 15.86 25.79 -12.16
CA PRO A 130 15.68 27.24 -12.17
C PRO A 130 14.69 27.65 -13.26
N GLN A 131 13.65 28.41 -12.86
CA GLN A 131 12.57 28.88 -13.75
C GLN A 131 13.04 29.90 -14.80
N SER A 132 14.31 30.32 -14.77
CA SER A 132 14.92 31.32 -15.63
C SER A 132 15.60 30.76 -16.88
N ALA A 133 15.48 29.46 -17.16
CA ALA A 133 15.91 28.90 -18.43
C ALA A 133 14.87 29.21 -19.52
N GLU A 134 15.02 30.35 -20.20
CA GLU A 134 14.31 30.64 -21.45
C GLU A 134 14.65 29.56 -22.49
N ALA A 135 13.73 28.61 -22.68
CA ALA A 135 13.75 27.69 -23.82
C ALA A 135 13.40 28.50 -25.08
N SER A 136 14.42 29.06 -25.74
CA SER A 136 14.30 29.98 -26.89
C SER A 136 13.88 29.32 -28.21
N GLY A 137 13.01 28.31 -28.19
CA GLY A 137 12.66 27.59 -29.42
C GLY A 137 11.48 26.62 -29.38
N GLY A 138 10.52 26.83 -28.48
CA GLY A 138 9.30 26.02 -28.40
C GLY A 138 8.06 26.85 -28.08
N MET A 139 6.89 26.23 -28.22
CA MET A 139 5.62 26.78 -27.78
C MET A 139 5.74 27.29 -26.32
N SER A 140 5.30 28.51 -26.05
CA SER A 140 5.38 29.07 -24.69
C SER A 140 4.58 28.20 -23.73
N ARG A 141 5.03 28.11 -22.46
CA ARG A 141 4.31 27.39 -21.41
C ARG A 141 2.86 27.87 -21.30
N ASP A 142 2.64 29.17 -21.42
CA ASP A 142 1.30 29.78 -21.35
C ASP A 142 0.45 29.37 -22.55
N GLU A 143 1.03 29.35 -23.75
CA GLU A 143 0.33 28.95 -24.97
C GLU A 143 -0.05 27.46 -24.91
N TYR A 144 0.83 26.61 -24.36
CA TYR A 144 0.54 25.18 -24.15
C TYR A 144 -0.59 24.98 -23.15
N ILE A 145 -0.60 25.76 -22.06
CA ILE A 145 -1.66 25.75 -21.05
C ILE A 145 -2.99 26.19 -21.68
N ASP A 146 -3.00 27.28 -22.45
CA ASP A 146 -4.19 27.81 -23.12
C ASP A 146 -4.76 26.82 -24.15
N ASN A 147 -3.90 26.17 -24.94
CA ASN A 147 -4.33 25.15 -25.89
C ASN A 147 -4.90 23.93 -25.18
N THR A 148 -4.28 23.50 -24.08
CA THR A 148 -4.77 22.39 -23.26
C THR A 148 -6.12 22.74 -22.62
N ALA A 149 -6.27 23.94 -22.06
CA ALA A 149 -7.52 24.42 -21.48
C ALA A 149 -8.64 24.49 -22.54
N SER A 150 -8.33 25.02 -23.72
CA SER A 150 -9.26 25.09 -24.86
C SER A 150 -9.70 23.70 -25.33
N ASP A 151 -8.79 22.73 -25.35
CA ASP A 151 -9.10 21.36 -25.74
C ASP A 151 -9.94 20.62 -24.69
N ILE A 152 -9.68 20.87 -23.40
CA ILE A 152 -10.54 20.37 -22.32
C ILE A 152 -11.93 20.97 -22.44
N PHE A 153 -12.04 22.30 -22.64
CA PHE A 153 -13.32 22.99 -22.78
C PHE A 153 -14.18 22.42 -23.92
N LYS A 154 -13.57 22.16 -25.08
CA LYS A 154 -14.27 21.55 -26.23
C LYS A 154 -14.78 20.13 -25.95
N ARG A 155 -14.15 19.40 -25.03
CA ARG A 155 -14.53 18.03 -24.66
C ARG A 155 -15.57 17.97 -23.55
N ILE A 156 -15.89 19.10 -22.90
CA ILE A 156 -16.93 19.13 -21.87
C ILE A 156 -18.28 18.82 -22.53
N PRO A 157 -18.97 17.75 -22.11
CA PRO A 157 -20.28 17.43 -22.66
C PRO A 157 -21.32 18.46 -22.22
N GLN A 158 -22.31 18.68 -23.07
CA GLN A 158 -23.44 19.55 -22.75
C GLN A 158 -24.26 18.95 -21.59
N PRO A 159 -24.83 19.80 -20.71
CA PRO A 159 -25.64 19.33 -19.60
C PRO A 159 -26.82 18.51 -20.11
N TYR A 160 -27.10 17.41 -19.40
CA TYR A 160 -28.22 16.54 -19.71
C TYR A 160 -29.55 17.19 -19.34
N ASP A 161 -30.53 17.05 -20.23
CA ASP A 161 -31.91 17.45 -19.96
C ASP A 161 -32.58 16.42 -19.04
N THR A 162 -32.55 16.68 -17.74
CA THR A 162 -33.07 15.80 -16.68
C THR A 162 -34.56 15.54 -16.83
N VAL A 163 -35.32 16.46 -17.42
CA VAL A 163 -36.76 16.30 -17.70
C VAL A 163 -36.98 15.28 -18.82
N LYS A 164 -36.18 15.31 -19.88
CA LYS A 164 -36.24 14.31 -20.95
C LYS A 164 -35.79 12.93 -20.47
N VAL A 165 -34.75 12.86 -19.64
CA VAL A 165 -34.28 11.60 -19.06
C VAL A 165 -35.34 11.02 -18.11
N TRP A 166 -35.97 11.85 -17.29
CA TRP A 166 -37.07 11.43 -16.43
C TRP A 166 -38.25 10.87 -17.22
N LYS A 167 -38.66 11.49 -18.33
CA LYS A 167 -39.72 10.95 -19.19
C LYS A 167 -39.36 9.61 -19.85
N LYS A 168 -38.08 9.33 -20.08
CA LYS A 168 -37.61 8.07 -20.70
C LYS A 168 -37.40 6.94 -19.69
N PHE A 169 -36.92 7.25 -18.48
CA PHE A 169 -36.48 6.26 -17.49
C PHE A 169 -37.27 6.29 -16.17
N GLY A 170 -38.10 7.30 -15.97
CA GLY A 170 -38.97 7.50 -14.81
C GLY A 170 -40.46 7.37 -15.17
N GLY A 171 -40.81 6.30 -15.91
CA GLY A 171 -42.21 5.95 -16.20
C GLY A 171 -43.03 5.59 -14.96
N GLU A 172 -44.14 4.85 -15.13
CA GLU A 172 -45.14 4.58 -14.07
C GLU A 172 -44.62 3.88 -12.80
N ALA A 173 -43.44 3.27 -12.84
CA ALA A 173 -42.80 2.64 -11.69
C ALA A 173 -41.40 3.23 -11.44
N ILE A 174 -41.27 4.00 -10.35
CA ILE A 174 -39.99 4.57 -9.92
C ILE A 174 -39.12 3.45 -9.36
N SER A 175 -38.13 3.01 -10.13
CA SER A 175 -37.10 2.09 -9.66
C SER A 175 -36.00 2.85 -8.89
N PRO A 176 -35.41 2.29 -7.82
CA PRO A 176 -34.27 2.88 -7.11
C PRO A 176 -33.11 3.26 -8.05
N THR A 177 -32.87 2.47 -9.10
CA THR A 177 -31.82 2.75 -10.10
C THR A 177 -32.12 4.02 -10.90
N SER A 178 -33.39 4.28 -11.22
CA SER A 178 -33.79 5.50 -11.93
C SER A 178 -33.61 6.75 -11.07
N VAL A 179 -33.81 6.63 -9.75
CA VAL A 179 -33.58 7.73 -8.81
C VAL A 179 -32.09 8.05 -8.70
N VAL A 180 -31.23 7.04 -8.52
CA VAL A 180 -29.78 7.22 -8.47
C VAL A 180 -29.26 7.83 -9.77
N LEU A 181 -29.74 7.37 -10.93
CA LEU A 181 -29.37 7.95 -12.22
C LEU A 181 -29.67 9.45 -12.30
N LEU A 182 -30.86 9.87 -11.85
CA LEU A 182 -31.24 11.29 -11.88
C LEU A 182 -30.39 12.12 -10.92
N GLN A 183 -30.10 11.61 -9.72
CA GLN A 183 -29.23 12.28 -8.76
C GLN A 183 -27.79 12.44 -9.28
N GLU A 184 -27.25 11.41 -9.91
CA GLU A 184 -25.91 11.47 -10.51
C GLU A 184 -25.89 12.39 -11.74
N LEU A 185 -26.95 12.45 -12.54
CA LEU A 185 -27.07 13.41 -13.65
C LEU A 185 -27.18 14.86 -13.16
N ASP A 186 -27.92 15.12 -12.09
CA ASP A 186 -27.97 16.45 -11.47
C ASP A 186 -26.60 16.88 -10.96
N ARG A 187 -25.87 15.98 -10.27
CA ARG A 187 -24.49 16.23 -9.83
C ARG A 187 -23.53 16.45 -11.00
N PHE A 188 -23.66 15.65 -12.05
CA PHE A 188 -22.86 15.78 -13.26
C PHE A 188 -23.11 17.12 -13.96
N ASN A 189 -24.36 17.56 -14.04
CA ASN A 189 -24.72 18.86 -14.64
C ASN A 189 -24.15 20.03 -13.84
N ILE A 190 -24.14 19.95 -12.51
CA ILE A 190 -23.49 20.96 -11.65
C ILE A 190 -21.99 20.98 -11.93
N LEU A 191 -21.33 19.82 -11.99
CA LEU A 191 -19.91 19.71 -12.29
C LEU A 191 -19.58 20.29 -13.67
N ALA A 192 -20.31 19.89 -14.71
CA ALA A 192 -20.11 20.37 -16.07
C ALA A 192 -20.30 21.91 -16.14
N SER A 193 -21.33 22.45 -15.48
CA SER A 193 -21.54 23.90 -15.43
C SER A 193 -20.42 24.64 -14.70
N THR A 194 -19.90 24.11 -13.60
CA THR A 194 -18.76 24.71 -12.89
C THR A 194 -17.49 24.65 -13.73
N MET A 195 -17.20 23.52 -14.37
CA MET A 195 -16.03 23.37 -15.26
C MET A 195 -16.08 24.35 -16.44
N SER A 196 -17.25 24.50 -17.09
CA SER A 196 -17.42 25.47 -18.18
C SER A 196 -17.36 26.94 -17.74
N LYS A 197 -17.47 27.23 -16.44
CA LYS A 197 -17.32 28.59 -15.89
C LYS A 197 -15.91 28.89 -15.41
N SER A 198 -15.17 27.87 -14.97
CA SER A 198 -13.83 28.04 -14.40
C SER A 198 -12.72 28.03 -15.45
N LEU A 199 -12.96 27.35 -16.58
CA LEU A 199 -12.09 27.32 -17.76
C LEU A 199 -12.47 28.44 -18.72
#